data_AF-A0A518WEN0-F1
#
_entry.id   AF-A0A518WEN0-F1
#
_cell.length_a   1.000
_cell.length_b   1.000
_cell.length_c   1.000
_cell.angle_alpha   90.00
_cell.angle_beta   90.00
_cell.angle_gamma   90.00
#
_symmetry.space_group_name_H-M   'P 1'
#
loop_
_entity.id
_entity.type
_entity.pdbx_description
1 polymer ?
#
loop_
_entity_poly.entity_id
_entity_poly.type
_entity_poly.pdbx_seq_one_letter_code
_entity_poly.pdbx_strand_id
1 'polypeptide(L)'
;MGVEFRLVLAGDPAVDEIAALTAATRDETPQPTSNPRLFTARLYDQRGYAVTVRPGTHGYYEAETDDKARWEWEPATYVNVTFSMRADDLADKAIPNMLSAVARVLAARTEDAALIQDGNYLLLTRTDRVVRLHRSTWWDHYQLSHLFTT
;
A
#
# COMPACT_ATOMS: atom_id res chain seq x y z
N MET A 1 4.52 -3.27 19.45
CA MET A 1 4.85 -3.79 18.10
C MET A 1 3.97 -3.06 17.10
N GLY A 2 4.50 -2.67 15.95
CA GLY A 2 3.72 -2.01 14.88
C GLY A 2 3.52 -2.97 13.71
N VAL A 3 2.54 -2.67 12.87
CA VAL A 3 2.26 -3.42 11.63
C VAL A 3 2.60 -2.53 10.44
N GLU A 4 3.24 -3.10 9.42
CA GLU A 4 3.56 -2.41 8.18
C GLU A 4 2.75 -2.97 7.01
N PHE A 5 2.21 -2.10 6.18
CA PHE A 5 1.67 -2.46 4.87
C PHE A 5 2.44 -1.73 3.79
N ARG A 6 2.81 -2.44 2.73
CA ARG A 6 3.57 -1.88 1.61
C ARG A 6 2.82 -2.12 0.31
N LEU A 7 2.39 -1.04 -0.32
CA LEU A 7 1.95 -1.04 -1.71
C LEU A 7 3.16 -0.73 -2.60
N VAL A 8 3.46 -1.64 -3.50
CA VAL A 8 4.51 -1.50 -4.52
C VAL A 8 3.82 -1.25 -5.86
N LEU A 9 4.22 -0.21 -6.57
CA LEU A 9 3.76 0.10 -7.94
C LEU A 9 4.94 -0.03 -8.90
N ALA A 10 4.85 -0.87 -9.93
CA ALA A 10 5.91 -1.01 -10.92
C ALA A 10 5.99 0.19 -11.87
N GLY A 11 7.20 0.45 -12.37
CA GLY A 11 7.47 1.59 -13.26
C GLY A 11 8.05 2.77 -12.49
N ASP A 12 8.01 3.96 -13.09
CA ASP A 12 8.53 5.19 -12.50
C ASP A 12 7.42 6.27 -12.46
N PRO A 13 6.27 6.00 -11.80
CA PRO A 13 5.24 7.02 -11.65
C PRO A 13 5.76 8.19 -10.81
N ALA A 14 5.24 9.39 -11.09
CA ALA A 14 5.60 10.61 -10.38
C ALA A 14 5.26 10.46 -8.88
N VAL A 15 6.28 10.57 -8.02
CA VAL A 15 6.19 10.26 -6.59
C VAL A 15 5.26 11.22 -5.86
N ASP A 16 5.24 12.49 -6.27
CA ASP A 16 4.35 13.54 -5.77
C ASP A 16 2.88 13.26 -6.14
N GLU A 17 2.59 12.78 -7.35
CA GLU A 17 1.24 12.34 -7.73
C GLU A 17 0.78 11.15 -6.88
N ILE A 18 1.65 10.14 -6.70
CA ILE A 18 1.34 8.98 -5.85
C ILE A 18 1.11 9.41 -4.41
N ALA A 19 1.96 10.30 -3.87
CA ALA A 19 1.80 10.85 -2.53
C ALA A 19 0.44 11.54 -2.35
N ALA A 20 0.05 12.41 -3.29
CA ALA A 20 -1.25 13.08 -3.25
C ALA A 20 -2.44 12.11 -3.24
N LEU A 21 -2.37 11.01 -4.00
CA LEU A 21 -3.42 9.99 -4.05
C LEU A 21 -3.60 9.23 -2.72
N THR A 22 -2.58 9.16 -1.87
CA THR A 22 -2.70 8.51 -0.55
C THR A 22 -3.59 9.31 0.42
N ALA A 23 -3.67 10.63 0.26
CA ALA A 23 -4.40 11.51 1.13
C ALA A 23 -5.91 11.43 0.87
N ALA A 24 -6.73 11.48 1.92
CA ALA A 24 -8.19 11.61 1.76
C ALA A 24 -8.61 13.07 1.58
N THR A 25 -7.85 13.99 2.19
CA THR A 25 -8.03 15.44 2.07
C THR A 25 -6.69 16.13 1.80
N ARG A 26 -6.71 17.36 1.29
CA ARG A 26 -5.50 18.06 0.86
C ARG A 26 -4.49 18.28 2.00
N ASP A 27 -4.96 18.54 3.22
CA ASP A 27 -4.15 18.76 4.42
C ASP A 27 -3.43 17.48 4.91
N GLU A 28 -3.89 16.31 4.48
CA GLU A 28 -3.24 15.01 4.78
C GLU A 28 -2.13 14.65 3.77
N THR A 29 -1.94 15.46 2.73
CA THR A 29 -0.98 15.16 1.65
C THR A 29 0.44 15.02 2.20
N PRO A 30 1.11 13.87 1.99
CA PRO A 30 2.51 13.70 2.34
C PRO A 30 3.36 14.80 1.73
N GLN A 31 4.26 15.36 2.54
CA GLN A 31 5.14 16.43 2.12
C GLN A 31 6.55 15.89 1.87
N PRO A 32 7.31 16.47 0.92
CA PRO A 32 8.68 16.08 0.70
C PRO A 32 9.52 16.38 1.96
N THR A 33 10.45 15.48 2.24
CA THR A 33 11.48 15.69 3.27
C THR A 33 12.64 16.52 2.71
N SER A 34 13.77 16.61 3.42
CA SER A 34 15.01 17.14 2.85
C SER A 34 15.47 16.37 1.60
N ASN A 35 15.07 15.11 1.45
CA ASN A 35 15.15 14.38 0.19
C ASN A 35 13.85 14.62 -0.62
N PRO A 36 13.92 15.28 -1.80
CA PRO A 36 12.74 15.62 -2.60
C PRO A 36 12.06 14.41 -3.23
N ARG A 37 12.69 13.22 -3.21
CA ARG A 37 12.09 11.97 -3.68
C ARG A 37 11.47 11.15 -2.55
N LEU A 38 11.44 11.68 -1.33
CA LEU A 38 10.88 11.02 -0.15
C LEU A 38 9.78 11.89 0.44
N PHE A 39 8.55 11.39 0.39
CA PHE A 39 7.37 12.07 0.90
C PHE A 39 6.85 11.36 2.13
N THR A 40 6.47 12.11 3.17
CA THR A 40 5.97 11.54 4.41
C THR A 40 4.80 12.34 4.99
N ALA A 41 3.88 11.66 5.65
CA ALA A 41 2.89 12.26 6.55
C ALA A 41 2.72 11.39 7.79
N ARG A 42 2.61 12.03 8.96
CA ARG A 42 2.31 11.36 10.23
C ARG A 42 0.85 11.58 10.56
N LEU A 43 0.00 10.59 10.28
CA LEU A 43 -1.46 10.66 10.40
C LEU A 43 -1.97 9.70 11.48
N TYR A 44 -1.20 9.46 12.55
CA TYR A 44 -1.60 8.51 13.60
C TYR A 44 -2.94 8.91 14.24
N ASP A 45 -3.10 10.20 14.54
CA ASP A 45 -4.29 10.70 15.22
C ASP A 45 -5.51 10.78 14.29
N GLN A 46 -5.31 10.98 12.98
CA GLN A 46 -6.40 11.11 11.99
C GLN A 46 -6.77 9.77 11.35
N ARG A 47 -5.76 9.00 10.94
CA ARG A 47 -5.90 7.81 10.09
C ARG A 47 -5.33 6.53 10.70
N GLY A 48 -4.62 6.60 11.83
CA GLY A 48 -4.03 5.44 12.51
C GLY A 48 -2.68 4.98 11.95
N TYR A 49 -2.10 5.71 11.00
CA TYR A 49 -0.82 5.35 10.38
C TYR A 49 0.05 6.56 10.08
N ALA A 50 1.35 6.33 9.91
CA ALA A 50 2.21 7.21 9.11
C ALA A 50 2.36 6.62 7.71
N VAL A 51 2.44 7.47 6.69
CA VAL A 51 2.68 7.06 5.31
C VAL A 51 4.02 7.59 4.83
N THR A 52 4.75 6.77 4.10
CA THR A 52 5.99 7.11 3.42
C THR A 52 5.90 6.71 1.95
N VAL A 53 6.20 7.62 1.04
CA VAL A 53 6.22 7.37 -0.41
C VAL A 53 7.63 7.63 -0.94
N ARG A 54 8.21 6.65 -1.64
CA ARG A 54 9.54 6.77 -2.23
C ARG A 54 9.70 5.91 -3.49
N PRO A 55 10.47 6.37 -4.48
CA PRO A 55 10.85 5.55 -5.62
C PRO A 55 12.00 4.60 -5.27
N GLY A 56 12.17 3.57 -6.07
CA GLY A 56 13.27 2.62 -6.00
C GLY A 56 13.55 1.97 -7.35
N THR A 57 14.65 1.21 -7.39
CA THR A 57 15.11 0.48 -8.58
C THR A 57 15.65 -0.88 -8.13
N HIS A 58 15.66 -1.86 -9.04
CA HIS A 58 16.14 -3.21 -8.78
C HIS A 58 15.42 -3.83 -7.55
N GLY A 59 14.10 -3.77 -7.57
CA GLY A 59 13.27 -4.28 -6.49
C GLY A 59 13.27 -5.80 -6.48
N TYR A 60 13.19 -6.38 -5.29
CA TYR A 60 12.91 -7.80 -5.09
C TYR A 60 11.89 -7.89 -3.95
N TYR A 61 10.74 -8.46 -4.26
CA TYR A 61 9.66 -8.66 -3.30
C TYR A 61 9.26 -10.12 -3.29
N GLU A 62 9.06 -10.62 -2.09
CA GLU A 62 8.52 -11.94 -1.85
C GLU A 62 7.41 -11.86 -0.81
N ALA A 63 6.47 -12.79 -0.88
CA ALA A 63 5.45 -12.95 0.14
C ALA A 63 4.77 -14.33 0.00
N GLU A 64 4.15 -14.79 1.08
CA GLU A 64 3.31 -15.98 1.10
C GLU A 64 1.90 -15.68 0.58
N THR A 65 1.38 -16.60 -0.24
CA THR A 65 -0.01 -16.64 -0.73
C THR A 65 -0.90 -17.55 0.14
N ASP A 66 -2.18 -17.69 -0.23
CA ASP A 66 -3.18 -18.52 0.46
C ASP A 66 -2.74 -19.97 0.73
N ASP A 67 -2.05 -20.57 -0.24
CA ASP A 67 -1.55 -21.95 -0.22
C ASP A 67 -0.16 -22.09 0.41
N LYS A 68 0.35 -21.02 1.03
CA LYS A 68 1.75 -20.90 1.50
C LYS A 68 2.78 -21.05 0.38
N ALA A 69 2.38 -20.92 -0.88
CA ALA A 69 3.34 -20.78 -1.96
C ALA A 69 4.04 -19.43 -1.83
N ARG A 70 5.30 -19.39 -2.29
CA ARG A 70 6.09 -18.18 -2.35
C ARG A 70 5.75 -17.46 -3.65
N TRP A 71 5.24 -16.25 -3.53
CA TRP A 71 5.14 -15.31 -4.63
C TRP A 71 6.40 -14.44 -4.66
N GLU A 72 6.93 -14.18 -5.86
CA GLU A 72 8.13 -13.38 -6.07
C GLU A 72 7.89 -12.38 -7.19
N TRP A 73 8.48 -11.18 -7.06
CA TRP A 73 8.37 -10.13 -8.06
C TRP A 73 9.58 -9.20 -8.06
N GLU A 74 10.11 -8.96 -9.26
CA GLU A 74 11.32 -8.15 -9.50
C GLU A 74 11.05 -6.95 -10.41
N PRO A 75 10.47 -5.85 -9.90
CA PRO A 75 10.28 -4.65 -10.68
C PRO A 75 11.61 -3.89 -10.86
N ALA A 76 11.98 -3.60 -12.12
CA ALA A 76 13.19 -2.85 -12.45
C ALA A 76 13.20 -1.44 -11.84
N THR A 77 12.07 -0.75 -11.91
CA THR A 77 11.79 0.51 -11.21
C THR A 77 10.44 0.40 -10.52
N TYR A 78 10.27 1.09 -9.40
CA TYR A 78 9.02 1.06 -8.65
C TYR A 78 8.84 2.29 -7.75
N VAL A 79 7.61 2.51 -7.28
CA VAL A 79 7.31 3.39 -6.14
C VAL A 79 6.73 2.56 -5.01
N ASN A 80 7.28 2.74 -3.81
CA ASN A 80 6.74 2.16 -2.59
C ASN A 80 5.94 3.19 -1.82
N VAL A 81 4.73 2.78 -1.43
CA VAL A 81 3.91 3.44 -0.43
C VAL A 81 3.88 2.53 0.80
N THR A 82 4.52 2.97 1.88
CA THR A 82 4.58 2.24 3.15
C THR A 82 3.65 2.90 4.16
N PHE A 83 2.76 2.13 4.76
CA PHE A 83 1.89 2.52 5.86
C PHE A 83 2.37 1.85 7.15
N SER A 84 2.85 2.65 8.09
CA SER A 84 3.33 2.18 9.39
C SER A 84 2.30 2.47 10.48
N MET A 85 1.74 1.42 11.08
CA MET A 85 0.64 1.47 12.03
C MET A 85 1.09 1.12 13.45
N ARG A 86 0.39 1.68 14.46
CA ARG A 86 0.49 1.22 15.85
C ARG A 86 -0.56 0.13 16.10
N ALA A 87 -0.27 -0.82 16.97
CA ALA A 87 -1.15 -1.95 17.25
C ALA A 87 -2.51 -1.55 17.85
N ASP A 88 -2.55 -0.41 18.53
CA ASP A 88 -3.61 -0.05 19.47
C ASP A 88 -4.96 0.23 18.78
N ASP A 89 -4.95 0.71 17.52
CA ASP A 89 -6.14 1.10 16.74
C ASP A 89 -6.17 0.47 15.33
N LEU A 90 -5.65 -0.76 15.20
CA LEU A 90 -5.39 -1.36 13.89
C LEU A 90 -6.68 -1.65 13.09
N ALA A 91 -7.61 -2.39 13.69
CA ALA A 91 -8.78 -2.92 13.01
C ALA A 91 -9.84 -1.84 12.74
N ASP A 92 -10.11 -0.99 13.74
CA ASP A 92 -11.22 -0.03 13.67
C ASP A 92 -10.88 1.22 12.87
N LYS A 93 -9.58 1.53 12.71
CA LYS A 93 -9.13 2.79 12.13
C LYS A 93 -8.04 2.63 11.08
N ALA A 94 -6.90 2.03 11.44
CA ALA A 94 -5.73 2.07 10.57
C ALA A 94 -5.93 1.28 9.27
N ILE A 95 -6.48 0.07 9.35
CA ILE A 95 -6.70 -0.80 8.19
C ILE A 95 -7.75 -0.24 7.22
N PRO A 96 -8.98 0.16 7.67
CA PRO A 96 -9.96 0.74 6.76
C PRO A 96 -9.46 2.00 6.04
N ASN A 97 -8.76 2.89 6.74
CA ASN A 97 -8.19 4.10 6.14
C ASN A 97 -7.06 3.79 5.16
N MET A 98 -6.18 2.85 5.50
CA MET A 98 -5.09 2.42 4.61
C MET A 98 -5.62 1.77 3.34
N LEU A 99 -6.59 0.85 3.44
CA LEU A 99 -7.18 0.22 2.26
C LEU A 99 -7.93 1.24 1.39
N SER A 100 -8.56 2.26 2.00
CA SER A 100 -9.14 3.38 1.25
C SER A 100 -8.08 4.18 0.48
N ALA A 101 -6.90 4.41 1.07
CA ALA A 101 -5.78 5.04 0.39
C ALA A 101 -5.23 4.19 -0.76
N VAL A 102 -5.06 2.87 -0.53
CA VAL A 102 -4.66 1.92 -1.57
C VAL A 102 -5.68 1.90 -2.72
N ALA A 103 -6.97 1.85 -2.42
CA ALA A 103 -8.04 1.87 -3.42
C ALA A 103 -8.01 3.16 -4.27
N ARG A 104 -7.81 4.33 -3.64
CA ARG A 104 -7.64 5.61 -4.38
C ARG A 104 -6.45 5.57 -5.32
N VAL A 105 -5.30 5.07 -4.86
CA VAL A 105 -4.10 4.92 -5.70
C VAL A 105 -4.40 3.98 -6.86
N LEU A 106 -4.97 2.79 -6.61
CA LEU A 106 -5.26 1.83 -7.67
C LEU A 106 -6.33 2.32 -8.65
N ALA A 107 -7.33 3.08 -8.22
CA ALA A 107 -8.36 3.62 -9.10
C ALA A 107 -7.81 4.69 -10.06
N ALA A 108 -6.83 5.49 -9.62
CA ALA A 108 -6.25 6.56 -10.43
C ALA A 108 -5.06 6.12 -11.31
N ARG A 109 -4.51 4.92 -11.07
CA ARG A 109 -3.25 4.41 -11.64
C ARG A 109 -3.47 3.09 -12.38
N THR A 110 -2.59 2.75 -13.32
CA THR A 110 -2.73 1.53 -14.16
C THR A 110 -1.57 0.55 -14.04
N GLU A 111 -0.53 0.93 -13.30
CA GLU A 111 0.70 0.20 -13.06
C GLU A 111 0.43 -1.16 -12.40
N ASP A 112 1.22 -2.18 -12.71
CA ASP A 112 1.17 -3.41 -11.92
C ASP A 112 1.51 -3.11 -10.46
N ALA A 113 0.84 -3.80 -9.55
CA ALA A 113 0.94 -3.50 -8.13
C ALA A 113 0.89 -4.73 -7.25
N ALA A 114 1.48 -4.62 -6.06
CA ALA A 114 1.33 -5.62 -4.99
C ALA A 114 1.16 -4.94 -3.63
N LEU A 115 0.26 -5.45 -2.80
CA LEU A 115 0.10 -5.06 -1.40
C LEU A 115 0.58 -6.20 -0.51
N ILE A 116 1.59 -5.91 0.32
CA ILE A 116 2.25 -6.87 1.19
C ILE A 116 2.13 -6.39 2.65
N GLN A 117 1.72 -7.27 3.55
CA GLN A 117 1.71 -7.02 4.99
C GLN A 117 2.99 -7.60 5.63
N ASP A 118 3.65 -6.78 6.45
CA ASP A 118 4.84 -7.09 7.25
C ASP A 118 5.98 -7.75 6.46
N GLY A 119 6.02 -7.55 5.14
CA GLY A 119 6.98 -8.18 4.24
C GLY A 119 6.79 -9.69 4.06
N ASN A 120 5.75 -10.29 4.64
CA ASN A 120 5.58 -11.75 4.66
C ASN A 120 4.34 -12.21 3.91
N TYR A 121 3.31 -11.37 3.81
CA TYR A 121 2.00 -11.85 3.39
C TYR A 121 1.44 -11.04 2.23
N LEU A 122 1.15 -11.71 1.12
CA LEU A 122 0.57 -11.08 -0.05
C LEU A 122 -0.93 -10.93 0.18
N LEU A 123 -1.44 -9.71 0.04
CA LEU A 123 -2.87 -9.42 0.22
C LEU A 123 -3.56 -9.13 -1.11
N LEU A 124 -2.87 -8.45 -2.02
CA LEU A 124 -3.42 -8.04 -3.30
C LEU A 124 -2.31 -8.00 -4.34
N THR A 125 -2.62 -8.44 -5.55
CA THR A 125 -1.84 -8.14 -6.74
C THR A 125 -2.73 -7.50 -7.79
N ARG A 126 -2.20 -6.54 -8.54
CA ARG A 126 -2.76 -6.06 -9.79
C ARG A 126 -1.77 -6.36 -10.90
N THR A 127 -2.20 -7.14 -11.89
CA THR A 127 -1.42 -7.44 -13.09
C THR A 127 -2.30 -7.26 -14.30
N ASP A 128 -1.83 -6.54 -15.32
CA ASP A 128 -2.63 -6.24 -16.52
C ASP A 128 -3.98 -5.60 -16.19
N ARG A 129 -3.99 -4.73 -15.17
CA ARG A 129 -5.19 -4.07 -14.60
C ARG A 129 -6.19 -5.00 -13.93
N VAL A 130 -5.92 -6.30 -13.82
CA VAL A 130 -6.76 -7.25 -13.10
C VAL A 130 -6.31 -7.32 -11.65
N VAL A 131 -7.21 -6.98 -10.73
CA VAL A 131 -6.97 -7.11 -9.29
C VAL A 131 -7.32 -8.54 -8.85
N ARG A 132 -6.37 -9.20 -8.19
CA ARG A 132 -6.57 -10.46 -7.48
C ARG A 132 -6.30 -10.23 -5.99
N LEU A 133 -7.27 -10.62 -5.17
CA LEU A 133 -7.15 -10.68 -3.73
C LEU A 133 -6.58 -12.04 -3.33
N HIS A 134 -5.70 -12.03 -2.34
CA HIS A 134 -5.09 -13.19 -1.70
C HIS A 134 -5.42 -13.16 -0.21
N ARG A 135 -5.35 -14.29 0.48
CA ARG A 135 -5.71 -14.42 1.90
C ARG A 135 -7.17 -14.08 2.17
N SER A 136 -8.08 -14.86 1.58
CA SER A 136 -9.53 -14.61 1.68
C SER A 136 -10.00 -14.39 3.12
N THR A 137 -9.48 -15.16 4.08
CA THR A 137 -9.82 -15.03 5.50
C THR A 137 -9.43 -13.68 6.11
N TRP A 138 -8.37 -13.04 5.62
CA TRP A 138 -7.97 -11.68 6.03
C TRP A 138 -8.98 -10.65 5.53
N TRP A 139 -9.40 -10.78 4.26
CA TRP A 139 -10.42 -9.90 3.67
C TRP A 139 -11.80 -10.11 4.30
N ASP A 140 -12.17 -11.34 4.62
CA ASP A 140 -13.42 -11.68 5.29
C ASP A 140 -13.46 -11.12 6.73
N HIS A 141 -12.30 -11.11 7.42
CA HIS A 141 -12.19 -10.54 8.75
C HIS A 141 -12.48 -9.04 8.77
N TYR A 142 -11.94 -8.29 7.79
CA TYR A 142 -12.14 -6.84 7.70
C TYR A 142 -13.38 -6.43 6.89
N GLN A 143 -13.95 -7.31 6.06
CA GLN A 143 -15.10 -7.06 5.18
C GLN A 143 -14.90 -5.91 4.18
N LEU A 144 -13.66 -5.68 3.75
CA LEU A 144 -13.25 -4.55 2.88
C LEU A 144 -12.89 -4.96 1.45
N SER A 145 -13.16 -6.21 1.05
CA SER A 145 -12.90 -6.69 -0.32
C SER A 145 -13.67 -5.89 -1.38
N HIS A 146 -14.85 -5.38 -1.03
CA HIS A 146 -15.71 -4.55 -1.89
C HIS A 146 -15.04 -3.27 -2.40
N LEU A 147 -13.95 -2.81 -1.78
CA LEU A 147 -13.17 -1.67 -2.26
C LEU A 147 -12.41 -1.96 -3.55
N PHE A 148 -12.21 -3.24 -3.89
CA PHE A 148 -11.35 -3.69 -4.98
C PHE A 148 -12.06 -4.58 -6.00
N THR A 149 -13.28 -5.01 -5.70
CA THR A 149 -14.14 -5.77 -6.61
C THR A 149 -15.20 -4.84 -7.18
N THR A 150 -15.22 -4.70 -8.51
CA THR A 150 -16.31 -4.03 -9.25
C THR A 150 -17.29 -5.06 -9.78
#